data_AF-A0AA36M823-F1
#
_entry.id   AF-A0AA36M823-F1
#
_cell.length_a   1.000
_cell.length_b   1.000
_cell.length_c   1.000
_cell.angle_alpha   90.00
_cell.angle_beta   90.00
_cell.angle_gamma   90.00
#
_symmetry.space_group_name_H-M   'P 1'
#
loop_
_entity.id
_entity.type
_entity.pdbx_description
1 polymer ?
#
loop_
_entity_poly.entity_id
_entity_poly.type
_entity_poly.pdbx_seq_one_letter_code
_entity_poly.pdbx_strand_id
1 'polypeptide(L)'
;MASTIRSLKGLVTKRNEAALQWLQESSQVPQSEGETWVWERDADTCQRNIDLLEKSLLNLTKAFDEATETTDEEEDRLDKYIERTHATIMKLHAHRSSLENRISSTYRTSSETDKEIWDRYWSLESTGTEEFTGTQQTELQKINEKVLQDFKESIEKREDGYYVRLPWKEDHPDLPDNKALALKRLEKVLEIYQNDTETLNAYDKTFKDQLEKGVIEESSEEALAKYTHTKTLFRELNMNLREYRSNDQQFNTTIAEADRMKSICPKVLGIPWNSETDKFIIRGSMVASKEKITKRTVTQQLASIYDPMGFIVPLLLPAKIFLQSLWKEELDWDTPLTAPLQDQWRQISSEISTFYKEISRQIIRKPNTARLVVFTDASQWAMAACAYLTTEEESNLIMGKSKLPSIKTAMTIPKLEMNAATLDLRLAWFICKELESIYRINEVICYTDSDKVLAWIKAPPTRQSAGVLVTNRLAEMRRINKDLKNQNVTCFFGHVTTSENPADCGSRGLTAEALQNHQWWKGPHFINKPDYTKLTTIAEEGKTTSALVELSRESPESMRLRVTLYREIAKPFYRRKKGSHSKDHSGTESNLKGAEHHGSRDA
;
A
#
# COMPACT_ATOMS: atom_id res chain seq x y z
N MET A 1 22.25 -57.53 41.59
CA MET A 1 21.01 -56.85 41.17
C MET A 1 20.46 -55.90 42.22
N ALA A 2 20.05 -56.37 43.41
CA ALA A 2 19.47 -55.52 44.46
C ALA A 2 20.34 -54.33 44.90
N SER A 3 21.66 -54.49 44.96
CA SER A 3 22.61 -53.40 45.25
C SER A 3 22.64 -52.33 44.15
N THR A 4 22.60 -52.75 42.88
CA THR A 4 22.56 -51.87 41.69
C THR A 4 21.28 -51.05 41.66
N ILE A 5 20.13 -51.68 41.89
CA ILE A 5 18.83 -51.01 41.96
C ILE A 5 18.82 -49.98 43.09
N ARG A 6 19.36 -50.32 44.27
CA ARG A 6 19.45 -49.39 45.42
C ARG A 6 20.32 -48.17 45.08
N SER A 7 21.44 -48.37 44.37
CA SER A 7 22.31 -47.29 43.91
C SER A 7 21.63 -46.38 42.88
N LEU A 8 20.91 -46.96 41.91
CA LEU A 8 20.17 -46.21 40.89
C LEU A 8 19.01 -45.40 41.50
N LYS A 9 18.27 -45.99 42.46
CA LYS A 9 17.27 -45.26 43.25
C LYS A 9 17.89 -44.06 43.99
N GLY A 10 19.03 -44.26 44.66
CA GLY A 10 19.74 -43.16 45.32
C GLY A 10 20.17 -42.04 44.36
N LEU A 11 20.57 -42.39 43.14
CA LEU A 11 20.96 -41.44 42.11
C LEU A 11 19.78 -40.63 41.57
N VAL A 12 18.65 -41.29 41.27
CA VAL A 12 17.44 -40.61 40.80
C VAL A 12 16.91 -39.66 41.91
N THR A 13 16.98 -40.05 43.19
CA THR A 13 16.45 -39.23 44.29
C THR A 13 17.24 -37.95 44.39
N LYS A 14 18.58 -38.05 44.40
CA LYS A 14 19.47 -36.90 44.45
C LYS A 14 19.28 -35.96 43.26
N ARG A 15 19.11 -36.51 42.05
CA ARG A 15 18.88 -35.72 40.84
C ARG A 15 17.52 -35.02 40.89
N ASN A 16 16.49 -35.69 41.41
CA ASN A 16 15.15 -35.14 41.53
C ASN A 16 15.11 -34.00 42.55
N GLU A 17 15.75 -34.17 43.71
CA GLU A 17 15.89 -33.13 44.74
C GLU A 17 16.68 -31.93 44.22
N ALA A 18 17.83 -32.17 43.56
CA ALA A 18 18.63 -31.09 42.99
C ALA A 18 17.88 -30.30 41.90
N ALA A 19 17.10 -30.99 41.06
CA ALA A 19 16.29 -30.34 40.03
C ALA A 19 15.16 -29.49 40.61
N LEU A 20 14.49 -29.97 41.68
CA LEU A 20 13.44 -29.22 42.37
C LEU A 20 14.01 -28.00 43.11
N GLN A 21 15.16 -28.16 43.77
CA GLN A 21 15.84 -27.06 44.44
C GLN A 21 16.25 -25.97 43.43
N TRP A 22 16.87 -26.37 42.32
CA TRP A 22 17.25 -25.43 41.26
C TRP A 22 16.02 -24.69 40.67
N LEU A 23 14.91 -25.40 40.45
CA LEU A 23 13.67 -24.80 39.94
C LEU A 23 13.12 -23.75 40.91
N GLN A 24 13.20 -24.00 42.21
CA GLN A 24 12.79 -23.06 43.25
C GLN A 24 13.70 -21.83 43.30
N GLU A 25 15.01 -22.01 43.18
CA GLU A 25 15.99 -20.92 43.15
C GLU A 25 15.84 -20.06 41.88
N SER A 26 15.70 -20.68 40.70
CA SER A 26 15.48 -19.99 39.42
C SER A 26 14.19 -19.17 39.40
N SER A 27 13.15 -19.61 40.11
CA SER A 27 11.86 -18.92 40.19
C SER A 27 11.86 -17.68 41.12
N GLN A 28 12.89 -17.50 41.95
CA GLN A 28 12.96 -16.41 42.94
C GLN A 28 13.87 -15.24 42.53
N VAL A 29 14.65 -15.37 41.45
CA VAL A 29 15.54 -14.30 40.98
C VAL A 29 14.71 -13.18 40.32
N PRO A 30 14.76 -11.92 40.81
CA PRO A 30 14.11 -10.80 40.13
C PRO A 30 14.85 -10.52 38.83
N GLN A 31 14.18 -10.75 37.69
CA GLN A 31 14.80 -10.60 36.37
C GLN A 31 14.34 -9.27 35.75
N SER A 32 15.22 -8.27 35.74
CA SER A 32 15.00 -6.98 35.07
C SER A 32 15.04 -7.12 33.54
N GLU A 33 14.27 -6.29 32.83
CA GLU A 33 14.34 -6.18 31.37
C GLU A 33 15.76 -5.74 30.95
N GLY A 34 16.48 -6.62 30.24
CA GLY A 34 17.83 -6.35 29.74
C GLY A 34 18.80 -7.55 29.73
N GLU A 35 18.47 -8.64 30.42
CA GLU A 35 19.37 -9.80 30.57
C GLU A 35 18.85 -11.07 29.89
N THR A 36 18.53 -11.00 28.58
CA THR A 36 17.99 -12.15 27.81
C THR A 36 18.88 -13.40 27.85
N TRP A 37 20.20 -13.24 27.95
CA TRP A 37 21.14 -14.36 28.05
C TRP A 37 20.92 -15.23 29.31
N VAL A 38 20.39 -14.65 30.39
CA VAL A 38 20.10 -15.38 31.64
C VAL A 38 18.96 -16.36 31.41
N TRP A 39 17.93 -15.97 30.64
CA TRP A 39 16.82 -16.86 30.28
C TRP A 39 17.26 -18.00 29.35
N GLU A 40 18.15 -17.72 28.39
CA GLU A 40 18.71 -18.73 27.50
C GLU A 40 19.53 -19.77 28.28
N ARG A 41 20.40 -19.30 29.19
CA ARG A 41 21.19 -20.18 30.07
C ARG A 41 20.31 -21.04 30.99
N ASP A 42 19.26 -20.45 31.55
CA ASP A 42 18.35 -21.17 32.45
C ASP A 42 17.47 -22.18 31.67
N ALA A 43 17.07 -21.87 30.43
CA ALA A 43 16.38 -22.82 29.54
C ALA A 43 17.28 -24.02 29.15
N ASP A 44 18.55 -23.78 28.87
CA ASP A 44 19.54 -24.85 28.63
C ASP A 44 19.74 -25.73 29.89
N THR A 45 19.74 -25.10 31.07
CA THR A 45 19.89 -25.81 32.34
C THR A 45 18.65 -26.66 32.66
N CYS A 46 17.45 -26.17 32.36
CA CYS A 46 16.22 -26.97 32.38
C CYS A 46 16.35 -28.22 31.52
N GLN A 47 16.82 -28.08 30.27
CA GLN A 47 16.92 -29.21 29.36
C GLN A 47 17.93 -30.26 29.84
N ARG A 48 19.10 -29.83 30.35
CA ARG A 48 20.08 -30.76 30.93
C ARG A 48 19.51 -31.54 32.12
N ASN A 49 18.72 -30.90 32.97
CA ASN A 49 18.08 -31.58 34.10
C ASN A 49 17.02 -32.59 33.66
N ILE A 50 16.24 -32.27 32.61
CA ILE A 50 15.29 -33.20 31.99
C ILE A 50 16.03 -34.42 31.45
N ASP A 51 17.05 -34.23 30.60
CA ASP A 51 17.81 -35.32 29.99
C ASP A 51 18.44 -36.25 31.03
N LEU A 52 18.98 -35.67 32.13
CA LEU A 52 19.58 -36.43 33.22
C LEU A 52 18.55 -37.25 33.99
N LEU A 53 17.36 -36.72 34.26
CA LEU A 53 16.29 -37.43 34.96
C LEU A 53 15.71 -38.55 34.10
N GLU A 54 15.40 -38.29 32.84
CA GLU A 54 14.90 -39.30 31.90
C GLU A 54 15.88 -40.45 31.72
N LYS A 55 17.18 -40.14 31.53
CA LYS A 55 18.22 -41.16 31.42
C LYS A 55 18.38 -41.99 32.70
N SER A 56 18.24 -41.36 33.86
CA SER A 56 18.32 -42.07 35.15
C SER A 56 17.12 -42.99 35.37
N LEU A 57 15.93 -42.53 34.97
CA LEU A 57 14.69 -43.28 35.08
C LEU A 57 14.71 -44.49 34.15
N LEU A 58 15.12 -44.31 32.90
CA LEU A 58 15.29 -45.39 31.94
C LEU A 58 16.25 -46.47 32.43
N ASN A 59 17.38 -46.08 33.03
CA ASN A 59 18.34 -47.02 33.60
C ASN A 59 17.77 -47.75 34.82
N LEU A 60 16.97 -47.09 35.64
CA LEU A 60 16.31 -47.70 36.79
C LEU A 60 15.24 -48.70 36.37
N THR A 61 14.40 -48.35 35.40
CA THR A 61 13.36 -49.24 34.84
C THR A 61 13.98 -50.49 34.22
N LYS A 62 15.02 -50.34 33.38
CA LYS A 62 15.74 -51.49 32.81
C LYS A 62 16.33 -52.42 33.87
N ALA A 63 16.91 -51.85 34.93
CA ALA A 63 17.48 -52.64 36.02
C ALA A 63 16.42 -53.40 36.84
N PHE A 64 15.16 -52.92 36.83
CA PHE A 64 14.01 -53.62 37.40
C PHE A 64 13.49 -54.71 36.47
N ASP A 65 13.35 -54.43 35.17
CA ASP A 65 12.90 -55.40 34.16
C ASP A 65 13.82 -56.63 34.07
N GLU A 66 15.11 -56.46 34.36
CA GLU A 66 16.11 -57.53 34.36
C GLU A 66 16.13 -58.35 35.67
N ALA A 67 15.44 -57.90 36.73
CA ALA A 67 15.44 -58.59 38.02
C ALA A 67 14.43 -59.76 38.01
N THR A 68 14.90 -60.98 38.26
CA THR A 68 14.09 -62.21 38.16
C THR A 68 13.16 -62.49 39.35
N GLU A 69 13.27 -61.73 40.44
CA GLU A 69 12.41 -61.84 41.63
C GLU A 69 12.14 -60.42 42.18
N THR A 70 11.02 -59.80 41.75
CA THR A 70 10.47 -58.56 42.30
C THR A 70 9.17 -58.88 43.06
N THR A 71 8.97 -58.24 44.21
CA THR A 71 7.69 -58.35 44.94
C THR A 71 6.70 -57.30 44.46
N ASP A 72 5.40 -57.59 44.50
CA ASP A 72 4.34 -56.63 44.12
C ASP A 72 4.46 -55.29 44.89
N GLU A 73 4.94 -55.32 46.14
CA GLU A 73 5.21 -54.11 46.93
C GLU A 73 6.40 -53.28 46.41
N GLU A 74 7.39 -53.92 45.79
CA GLU A 74 8.56 -53.23 45.24
C GLU A 74 8.27 -52.60 43.87
N GLU A 75 7.37 -53.20 43.10
CA GLU A 75 6.84 -52.65 41.85
C GLU A 75 5.94 -51.44 42.11
N ASP A 76 4.98 -51.53 43.05
CA ASP A 76 4.13 -50.38 43.43
C ASP A 76 4.96 -49.19 43.98
N ARG A 77 6.07 -49.48 44.68
CA ARG A 77 7.02 -48.44 45.12
C ARG A 77 7.82 -47.84 43.97
N LEU A 78 8.12 -48.60 42.92
CA LEU A 78 8.79 -48.11 41.72
C LEU A 78 7.86 -47.21 40.91
N ASP A 79 6.59 -47.59 40.76
CA ASP A 79 5.59 -46.80 40.03
C ASP A 79 5.37 -45.43 40.67
N LYS A 80 5.19 -45.38 42.00
CA LYS A 80 5.12 -44.10 42.73
C LYS A 80 6.36 -43.24 42.56
N TYR A 81 7.51 -43.86 42.32
CA TYR A 81 8.78 -43.18 42.15
C TYR A 81 8.96 -42.64 40.73
N ILE A 82 8.51 -43.39 39.73
CA ILE A 82 8.37 -42.98 38.34
C ILE A 82 7.41 -41.79 38.25
N GLU A 83 6.23 -41.88 38.86
CA GLU A 83 5.23 -40.81 38.88
C GLU A 83 5.80 -39.50 39.46
N ARG A 84 6.49 -39.58 40.60
CA ARG A 84 7.12 -38.40 41.23
C ARG A 84 8.21 -37.78 40.36
N THR A 85 9.01 -38.60 39.69
CA THR A 85 10.09 -38.11 38.83
C THR A 85 9.52 -37.49 37.55
N HIS A 86 8.50 -38.10 36.95
CA HIS A 86 7.75 -37.53 35.83
C HIS A 86 7.08 -36.20 36.20
N ALA A 87 6.51 -36.08 37.40
CA ALA A 87 5.94 -34.82 37.86
C ALA A 87 6.99 -33.68 37.92
N THR A 88 8.22 -33.98 38.32
CA THR A 88 9.32 -33.00 38.27
C THR A 88 9.73 -32.66 36.84
N ILE A 89 9.84 -33.66 35.95
CA ILE A 89 10.14 -33.44 34.52
C ILE A 89 9.08 -32.51 33.89
N MET A 90 7.79 -32.72 34.19
CA MET A 90 6.72 -31.87 33.69
C MET A 90 6.83 -30.42 34.21
N LYS A 91 7.24 -30.22 35.47
CA LYS A 91 7.51 -28.87 36.01
C LYS A 91 8.68 -28.19 35.29
N LEU A 92 9.74 -28.92 34.98
CA LEU A 92 10.89 -28.41 34.22
C LEU A 92 10.49 -28.03 32.79
N HIS A 93 9.69 -28.84 32.11
CA HIS A 93 9.16 -28.51 30.78
C HIS A 93 8.29 -27.26 30.79
N ALA A 94 7.40 -27.13 31.79
CA ALA A 94 6.55 -25.94 31.92
C ALA A 94 7.39 -24.67 32.15
N HIS A 95 8.41 -24.74 33.02
CA HIS A 95 9.32 -23.61 33.27
C HIS A 95 10.15 -23.25 32.02
N ARG A 96 10.69 -24.25 31.32
CA ARG A 96 11.41 -24.06 30.05
C ARG A 96 10.54 -23.38 29.00
N SER A 97 9.31 -23.86 28.81
CA SER A 97 8.39 -23.28 27.83
C SER A 97 8.02 -21.83 28.17
N SER A 98 7.89 -21.50 29.46
CA SER A 98 7.72 -20.13 29.94
C SER A 98 8.92 -19.23 29.57
N LEU A 99 10.15 -19.72 29.80
CA LEU A 99 11.38 -19.01 29.43
C LEU A 99 11.49 -18.80 27.91
N GLU A 100 11.23 -19.84 27.11
CA GLU A 100 11.25 -19.76 25.64
C GLU A 100 10.20 -18.78 25.09
N ASN A 101 9.02 -18.70 25.72
CA ASN A 101 8.01 -17.71 25.36
C ASN A 101 8.46 -16.27 25.67
N ARG A 102 9.13 -16.04 26.80
CA ARG A 102 9.69 -14.72 27.18
C ARG A 102 10.85 -14.30 26.27
N ILE A 103 11.70 -15.25 25.89
CA ILE A 103 12.76 -15.05 24.91
C ILE A 103 12.14 -14.64 23.56
N SER A 104 11.14 -15.40 23.09
CA SER A 104 10.43 -15.14 21.82
C SER A 104 9.69 -13.79 21.81
N SER A 105 9.05 -13.40 22.91
CA SER A 105 8.37 -12.10 23.02
C SER A 105 9.34 -10.92 22.99
N THR A 106 10.55 -11.09 23.51
CA THR A 106 11.59 -10.03 23.51
C THR A 106 12.24 -9.87 22.14
N TYR A 107 12.39 -10.96 21.37
CA TYR A 107 12.84 -10.88 19.97
C TYR A 107 11.73 -10.37 19.01
N ARG A 108 10.45 -10.43 19.41
CA ARG A 108 9.34 -9.85 18.63
C ARG A 108 9.38 -8.32 18.61
N THR A 109 9.64 -7.66 19.73
CA THR A 109 9.67 -6.18 19.79
C THR A 109 10.80 -5.55 18.95
N SER A 110 11.92 -6.24 18.74
CA SER A 110 12.98 -5.77 17.83
C SER A 110 12.73 -6.08 16.35
N SER A 111 11.93 -7.11 16.03
CA SER A 111 11.64 -7.51 14.64
C SER A 111 10.35 -6.88 14.10
N GLU A 112 9.41 -6.50 14.96
CA GLU A 112 8.23 -5.70 14.62
C GLU A 112 8.63 -4.29 14.20
N THR A 113 9.60 -3.65 14.87
CA THR A 113 10.12 -2.34 14.44
C THR A 113 10.74 -2.40 13.04
N ASP A 114 11.49 -3.46 12.71
CA ASP A 114 12.07 -3.60 11.38
C ASP A 114 10.98 -3.83 10.34
N LYS A 115 10.04 -4.75 10.56
CA LYS A 115 8.92 -5.00 9.64
C LYS A 115 8.04 -3.77 9.41
N GLU A 116 7.74 -2.99 10.45
CA GLU A 116 6.99 -1.74 10.31
C GLU A 116 7.76 -0.67 9.54
N ILE A 117 9.09 -0.58 9.73
CA ILE A 117 9.95 0.28 8.92
C ILE A 117 9.93 -0.15 7.44
N TRP A 118 9.94 -1.46 7.18
CA TRP A 118 9.87 -2.02 5.82
C TRP A 118 8.51 -1.83 5.18
N ASP A 119 7.42 -2.11 5.87
CA ASP A 119 6.07 -1.92 5.36
C ASP A 119 5.80 -0.43 5.10
N ARG A 120 6.38 0.47 5.91
CA ARG A 120 6.37 1.92 5.67
C ARG A 120 7.23 2.34 4.48
N TYR A 121 8.40 1.72 4.27
CA TYR A 121 9.25 1.99 3.10
C TYR A 121 8.57 1.53 1.80
N TRP A 122 8.03 0.31 1.79
CA TRP A 122 7.34 -0.24 0.63
C TRP A 122 6.02 0.47 0.35
N SER A 123 5.27 0.90 1.37
CA SER A 123 4.05 1.69 1.17
C SER A 123 4.32 3.07 0.56
N LEU A 124 5.45 3.70 0.91
CA LEU A 124 5.89 4.97 0.32
C LEU A 124 6.26 4.80 -1.16
N GLU A 125 7.01 3.74 -1.50
CA GLU A 125 7.32 3.43 -2.90
C GLU A 125 6.05 3.07 -3.68
N SER A 126 5.13 2.30 -3.09
CA SER A 126 3.89 1.86 -3.74
C SER A 126 2.76 2.88 -3.72
N THR A 127 2.90 4.02 -3.03
CA THR A 127 1.84 5.04 -2.92
C THR A 127 1.33 5.41 -4.33
N GLY A 128 0.02 5.29 -4.56
CA GLY A 128 -0.62 5.59 -5.83
C GLY A 128 -0.42 4.55 -6.95
N THR A 129 0.25 3.43 -6.69
CA THR A 129 0.56 2.40 -7.71
C THR A 129 0.32 0.97 -7.24
N GLU A 130 -0.37 0.81 -6.10
CA GLU A 130 -0.65 -0.46 -5.43
C GLU A 130 -1.13 -1.52 -6.43
N GLU A 131 -0.46 -2.67 -6.42
CA GLU A 131 -0.92 -3.81 -7.21
C GLU A 131 -2.18 -4.37 -6.57
N PHE A 132 -3.31 -4.11 -7.21
CA PHE A 132 -4.56 -4.75 -6.84
C PHE A 132 -4.45 -6.27 -7.10
N THR A 133 -4.29 -7.04 -6.03
CA THR A 133 -4.17 -8.50 -6.07
C THR A 133 -5.51 -9.22 -5.80
N GLY A 134 -6.58 -8.48 -5.48
CA GLY A 134 -7.93 -9.00 -5.23
C GLY A 134 -8.80 -9.10 -6.49
N THR A 135 -9.97 -9.71 -6.37
CA THR A 135 -11.07 -9.54 -7.34
C THR A 135 -11.97 -8.39 -6.88
N GLN A 136 -12.67 -7.70 -7.80
CA GLN A 136 -13.66 -6.67 -7.43
C GLN A 136 -14.70 -7.18 -6.41
N GLN A 137 -15.03 -8.47 -6.48
CA GLN A 137 -15.90 -9.12 -5.50
C GLN A 137 -15.28 -9.20 -4.10
N THR A 138 -13.97 -9.41 -3.97
CA THR A 138 -13.31 -9.50 -2.66
C THR A 138 -13.19 -8.14 -1.99
N GLU A 139 -12.99 -7.07 -2.77
CA GLU A 139 -12.97 -5.70 -2.26
C GLU A 139 -14.36 -5.23 -1.83
N LEU A 140 -15.37 -5.45 -2.67
CA LEU A 140 -16.75 -5.15 -2.32
C LEU A 140 -17.21 -5.98 -1.11
N GLN A 141 -16.77 -7.24 -1.00
CA GLN A 141 -17.02 -8.07 0.18
C GLN A 141 -16.37 -7.50 1.43
N LYS A 142 -15.11 -7.07 1.39
CA LYS A 142 -14.44 -6.47 2.55
C LYS A 142 -15.08 -5.15 3.00
N ILE A 143 -15.47 -4.31 2.04
CA ILE A 143 -16.20 -3.06 2.32
C ILE A 143 -17.56 -3.38 2.93
N ASN A 144 -18.30 -4.33 2.34
CA ASN A 144 -19.60 -4.74 2.85
C ASN A 144 -19.49 -5.40 4.23
N GLU A 145 -18.48 -6.23 4.47
CA GLU A 145 -18.19 -6.86 5.76
C GLU A 145 -17.92 -5.81 6.83
N LYS A 146 -17.14 -4.77 6.51
CA LYS A 146 -16.87 -3.66 7.42
C LYS A 146 -18.14 -2.85 7.75
N VAL A 147 -18.94 -2.50 6.74
CA VAL A 147 -20.22 -1.81 6.95
C VAL A 147 -21.19 -2.67 7.77
N LEU A 148 -21.21 -3.99 7.56
CA LEU A 148 -22.06 -4.91 8.32
C LEU A 148 -21.58 -5.05 9.77
N GLN A 149 -20.28 -4.98 10.00
CA GLN A 149 -19.67 -5.01 11.32
C GLN A 149 -20.04 -3.73 12.09
N ASP A 150 -19.83 -2.56 11.50
CA ASP A 150 -20.18 -1.26 12.09
C ASP A 150 -21.69 -1.17 12.39
N PHE A 151 -22.53 -1.69 11.48
CA PHE A 151 -23.97 -1.78 11.69
C PHE A 151 -24.29 -2.63 12.92
N LYS A 152 -23.72 -3.83 13.06
CA LYS A 152 -23.96 -4.74 14.19
C LYS A 152 -23.44 -4.18 15.52
N GLU A 153 -22.27 -3.56 15.51
CA GLU A 153 -21.67 -2.95 16.70
C GLU A 153 -22.46 -1.73 17.18
N SER A 154 -23.16 -1.05 16.27
CA SER A 154 -24.01 0.10 16.61
C SER A 154 -25.42 -0.25 17.08
N ILE A 155 -25.78 -1.54 17.17
CA ILE A 155 -27.09 -1.97 17.66
C ILE A 155 -27.12 -1.87 19.19
N GLU A 156 -27.91 -0.94 19.69
CA GLU A 156 -28.18 -0.76 21.11
C GLU A 156 -29.62 -1.18 21.43
N LYS A 157 -29.81 -2.18 22.30
CA LYS A 157 -31.14 -2.57 22.77
C LYS A 157 -31.52 -1.74 24.00
N ARG A 158 -32.54 -0.91 23.85
CA ARG A 158 -33.16 -0.12 24.92
C ARG A 158 -34.51 -0.73 25.32
N GLU A 159 -35.12 -0.22 26.39
CA GLU A 159 -36.39 -0.74 26.93
C GLU A 159 -37.56 -0.61 25.94
N ASP A 160 -37.50 0.33 25.01
CA ASP A 160 -38.51 0.66 24.01
C ASP A 160 -38.19 0.15 22.60
N GLY A 161 -37.01 -0.43 22.36
CA GLY A 161 -36.66 -1.00 21.06
C GLY A 161 -35.16 -1.13 20.78
N TYR A 162 -34.83 -1.42 19.52
CA TYR A 162 -33.45 -1.44 19.04
C TYR A 162 -33.13 -0.12 18.35
N TYR A 163 -32.03 0.50 18.75
CA TYR A 163 -31.48 1.69 18.15
C TYR A 163 -30.24 1.30 17.36
N VAL A 164 -30.15 1.78 16.12
CA VAL A 164 -29.01 1.49 15.25
C VAL A 164 -28.53 2.79 14.64
N ARG A 165 -27.22 2.98 14.57
CA ARG A 165 -26.65 4.16 13.91
C ARG A 165 -26.87 4.05 12.41
N LEU A 166 -27.27 5.14 11.76
CA LEU A 166 -27.40 5.18 10.31
C LEU A 166 -26.03 4.96 9.66
N PRO A 167 -25.93 4.11 8.61
CA PRO A 167 -24.69 3.87 7.89
C PRO A 167 -24.39 5.10 7.01
N TRP A 168 -23.71 6.07 7.61
CA TRP A 168 -23.18 7.22 6.88
C TRP A 168 -21.99 6.80 6.04
N LYS A 169 -21.89 7.31 4.81
CA LYS A 169 -20.71 7.14 3.98
C LYS A 169 -19.63 8.08 4.53
N GLU A 170 -18.63 7.52 5.21
CA GLU A 170 -17.59 8.36 5.87
C GLU A 170 -16.75 9.16 4.86
N ASP A 171 -16.66 8.68 3.62
CA ASP A 171 -16.00 9.34 2.48
C ASP A 171 -17.02 9.87 1.46
N HIS A 172 -17.80 10.90 1.82
CA HIS A 172 -18.52 11.71 0.84
C HIS A 172 -17.64 12.93 0.49
N PRO A 173 -17.44 13.27 -0.80
CA PRO A 173 -16.68 14.46 -1.16
C PRO A 173 -17.36 15.71 -0.58
N ASP A 174 -16.57 16.67 -0.11
CA ASP A 174 -17.13 17.96 0.29
C ASP A 174 -17.97 18.54 -0.86
N LEU A 175 -19.08 19.20 -0.51
CA LEU A 175 -19.87 19.89 -1.52
C LEU A 175 -18.97 20.91 -2.22
N PRO A 176 -18.86 20.87 -3.57
CA PRO A 176 -17.94 21.74 -4.28
C PRO A 176 -18.30 23.20 -4.02
N ASP A 177 -17.28 24.05 -3.89
CA ASP A 177 -17.53 25.47 -3.74
C ASP A 177 -18.29 26.01 -4.97
N ASN A 178 -19.26 26.89 -4.72
CA ASN A 178 -20.06 27.49 -5.77
C ASN A 178 -19.51 28.84 -6.21
N LYS A 179 -18.27 29.19 -5.85
CA LYS A 179 -17.70 30.54 -6.02
C LYS A 179 -17.67 30.95 -7.48
N ALA A 180 -17.20 30.08 -8.37
CA ALA A 180 -17.12 30.38 -9.81
C ALA A 180 -18.52 30.60 -10.44
N LEU A 181 -19.51 29.82 -10.00
CA LEU A 181 -20.89 29.96 -10.45
C LEU A 181 -21.54 31.23 -9.88
N ALA A 182 -21.28 31.55 -8.61
CA ALA A 182 -21.73 32.77 -7.96
C ALA A 182 -21.13 34.02 -8.62
N LEU A 183 -19.83 34.00 -8.96
CA LEU A 183 -19.14 35.10 -9.63
C LEU A 183 -19.72 35.38 -11.02
N LYS A 184 -19.92 34.33 -11.84
CA LYS A 184 -20.56 34.47 -13.16
C LYS A 184 -21.99 34.99 -13.08
N ARG A 185 -22.74 34.60 -12.04
CA ARG A 185 -24.08 35.14 -11.80
C ARG A 185 -24.02 36.62 -11.40
N LEU A 186 -23.08 36.99 -10.56
CA LEU A 186 -22.87 38.39 -10.16
C LEU A 186 -22.52 39.26 -11.38
N GLU A 187 -21.56 38.84 -12.21
CA GLU A 187 -21.19 39.53 -13.45
C GLU A 187 -22.40 39.76 -14.35
N LYS A 188 -23.22 38.71 -14.55
CA LYS A 188 -24.45 38.78 -15.34
C LYS A 188 -25.47 39.77 -14.75
N VAL A 189 -25.63 39.77 -13.43
CA VAL A 189 -26.56 40.68 -12.72
C VAL A 189 -26.08 42.13 -12.86
N LEU A 190 -24.79 42.39 -12.68
CA LEU A 190 -24.21 43.73 -12.86
C LEU A 190 -24.35 44.23 -14.30
N GLU A 191 -24.14 43.35 -15.29
CA GLU A 191 -24.33 43.68 -16.71
C GLU A 191 -25.79 44.01 -17.05
N ILE A 192 -26.75 43.23 -16.52
CA ILE A 192 -28.19 43.43 -16.76
C ILE A 192 -28.67 44.74 -16.12
N TYR A 193 -28.29 45.01 -14.88
CA TYR A 193 -28.80 46.15 -14.09
C TYR A 193 -27.87 47.37 -14.07
N GLN A 194 -26.86 47.43 -14.95
CA GLN A 194 -25.89 48.54 -15.00
C GLN A 194 -26.53 49.94 -15.10
N ASN A 195 -27.73 50.05 -15.67
CA ASN A 195 -28.47 51.30 -15.84
C ASN A 195 -29.64 51.47 -14.85
N ASP A 196 -29.88 50.48 -13.97
CA ASP A 196 -30.94 50.50 -12.96
C ASP A 196 -30.32 50.59 -11.56
N THR A 197 -30.03 51.83 -11.19
CA THR A 197 -29.37 52.16 -9.91
C THR A 197 -30.24 51.83 -8.70
N GLU A 198 -31.56 51.82 -8.85
CA GLU A 198 -32.49 51.54 -7.74
C GLU A 198 -32.46 50.05 -7.36
N THR A 199 -32.51 49.16 -8.35
CA THR A 199 -32.40 47.71 -8.12
C THR A 199 -31.02 47.33 -7.57
N LEU A 200 -29.92 47.90 -8.09
CA LEU A 200 -28.57 47.64 -7.57
C LEU A 200 -28.41 48.09 -6.10
N ASN A 201 -28.97 49.23 -5.72
CA ASN A 201 -28.96 49.70 -4.33
C ASN A 201 -29.77 48.78 -3.40
N ALA A 202 -30.84 48.15 -3.88
CA ALA A 202 -31.60 47.17 -3.10
C ALA A 202 -30.81 45.87 -2.86
N TYR A 203 -30.03 45.41 -3.84
CA TYR A 203 -29.08 44.30 -3.66
C TYR A 203 -28.00 44.65 -2.63
N ASP A 204 -27.34 45.80 -2.76
CA ASP A 204 -26.31 46.27 -1.82
C ASP A 204 -26.85 46.39 -0.38
N LYS A 205 -28.05 46.97 -0.22
CA LYS A 205 -28.72 47.04 1.08
C LYS A 205 -28.95 45.65 1.67
N THR A 206 -29.36 44.67 0.87
CA THR A 206 -29.59 43.29 1.33
C THR A 206 -28.30 42.62 1.78
N PHE A 207 -27.20 42.81 1.06
CA PHE A 207 -25.89 42.31 1.47
C PHE A 207 -25.42 42.96 2.78
N LYS A 208 -25.57 44.27 2.95
CA LYS A 208 -25.25 44.97 4.20
C LYS A 208 -26.10 44.50 5.38
N ASP A 209 -27.40 44.29 5.18
CA ASP A 209 -28.32 43.77 6.20
C ASP A 209 -27.95 42.35 6.63
N GLN A 210 -27.55 41.50 5.68
CA GLN A 210 -27.09 40.13 5.97
C GLN A 210 -25.72 40.10 6.66
N LEU A 211 -24.83 41.04 6.31
CA LEU A 211 -23.54 41.23 6.97
C LEU A 211 -23.73 41.66 8.43
N GLU A 212 -24.62 42.62 8.69
CA GLU A 212 -24.96 43.08 10.05
C GLU A 212 -25.62 41.98 10.89
N LYS A 213 -26.41 41.09 10.26
CA LYS A 213 -27.04 39.92 10.91
C LYS A 213 -26.10 38.73 11.07
N GLY A 214 -24.85 38.81 10.61
CA GLY A 214 -23.86 37.73 10.69
C GLY A 214 -24.18 36.51 9.81
N VAL A 215 -24.99 36.71 8.76
CA VAL A 215 -25.36 35.65 7.80
C VAL A 215 -24.28 35.50 6.71
N ILE A 216 -23.51 36.56 6.44
CA ILE A 216 -22.40 36.60 5.47
C ILE A 216 -21.20 37.39 6.05
N GLU A 217 -19.99 37.22 5.50
CA GLU A 217 -18.76 37.91 5.92
C GLU A 217 -17.94 38.45 4.72
N GLU A 218 -17.14 39.50 4.92
CA GLU A 218 -16.24 40.04 3.88
C GLU A 218 -14.97 39.18 3.74
N SER A 219 -14.70 38.72 2.51
CA SER A 219 -13.52 37.90 2.19
C SER A 219 -12.36 38.78 1.69
N SER A 220 -11.44 39.18 2.57
CA SER A 220 -10.15 39.79 2.16
C SER A 220 -8.92 39.50 3.04
N GLU A 221 -8.97 38.60 4.04
CA GLU A 221 -7.84 38.33 4.97
C GLU A 221 -7.71 36.84 5.35
N GLU A 222 -7.71 35.92 4.39
CA GLU A 222 -7.82 34.47 4.69
C GLU A 222 -6.68 33.95 5.59
N ALA A 223 -5.43 34.44 5.43
CA ALA A 223 -4.29 33.97 6.23
C ALA A 223 -4.32 34.48 7.69
N LEU A 224 -4.62 35.77 7.90
CA LEU A 224 -4.66 36.36 9.24
C LEU A 224 -5.91 35.90 10.00
N ALA A 225 -7.03 35.74 9.29
CA ALA A 225 -8.23 35.10 9.84
C ALA A 225 -7.95 33.65 10.26
N LYS A 226 -7.28 32.84 9.42
CA LYS A 226 -6.85 31.48 9.79
C LYS A 226 -5.93 31.45 10.99
N TYR A 227 -4.95 32.36 11.06
CA TYR A 227 -4.08 32.51 12.23
C TYR A 227 -4.91 32.79 13.49
N THR A 228 -5.77 33.81 13.45
CA THR A 228 -6.57 34.24 14.61
C THR A 228 -7.54 33.14 15.04
N HIS A 229 -8.24 32.52 14.08
CA HIS A 229 -9.19 31.44 14.33
C HIS A 229 -8.51 30.22 14.96
N THR A 230 -7.40 29.74 14.38
CA THR A 230 -6.67 28.58 14.92
C THR A 230 -6.06 28.86 16.29
N LYS A 231 -5.55 30.09 16.54
CA LYS A 231 -5.06 30.50 17.86
C LYS A 231 -6.17 30.46 18.92
N THR A 232 -7.35 30.98 18.59
CA THR A 232 -8.51 30.98 19.50
C THR A 232 -8.96 29.56 19.80
N LEU A 233 -9.18 28.75 18.77
CA LEU A 233 -9.62 27.36 18.91
C LEU A 233 -8.66 26.52 19.78
N PHE A 234 -7.35 26.59 19.52
CA PHE A 234 -6.38 25.83 20.32
C PHE A 234 -6.22 26.39 21.73
N ARG A 235 -6.38 27.71 21.92
CA ARG A 235 -6.38 28.31 23.26
C ARG A 235 -7.54 27.82 24.11
N GLU A 236 -8.73 27.60 23.54
CA GLU A 236 -9.86 26.97 24.24
C GLU A 236 -9.53 25.55 24.72
N LEU A 237 -8.68 24.84 23.98
CA LEU A 237 -8.14 23.53 24.35
C LEU A 237 -6.92 23.62 25.30
N ASN A 238 -6.60 24.81 25.83
CA ASN A 238 -5.39 25.08 26.61
C ASN A 238 -4.06 24.73 25.90
N MET A 239 -4.07 24.77 24.56
CA MET A 239 -2.90 24.55 23.71
C MET A 239 -2.46 25.87 23.07
N ASN A 240 -1.16 26.15 23.10
CA ASN A 240 -0.62 27.33 22.43
C ASN A 240 0.04 26.95 21.10
N LEU A 241 -0.69 27.14 19.99
CA LEU A 241 -0.16 26.90 18.64
C LEU A 241 0.89 27.97 18.30
N ARG A 242 2.01 27.54 17.71
CA ARG A 242 3.17 28.36 17.35
C ARG A 242 3.72 27.91 15.99
N GLU A 243 4.84 28.48 15.58
CA GLU A 243 5.56 28.13 14.34
C GLU A 243 4.82 28.51 13.06
N TYR A 244 4.11 29.64 13.08
CA TYR A 244 3.49 30.21 11.90
C TYR A 244 4.54 30.85 10.97
N ARG A 245 4.38 30.61 9.67
CA ARG A 245 5.19 31.20 8.60
C ARG A 245 4.37 31.26 7.31
N SER A 246 4.51 32.35 6.56
CA SER A 246 3.97 32.51 5.21
C SER A 246 5.08 32.97 4.26
N ASN A 247 4.85 32.83 2.95
CA ASN A 247 5.63 33.53 1.94
C ASN A 247 5.27 35.01 1.80
N ASP A 248 4.20 35.45 2.45
CA ASP A 248 3.85 36.86 2.58
C ASP A 248 4.56 37.50 3.78
N GLN A 249 5.40 38.49 3.50
CA GLN A 249 6.13 39.25 4.51
C GLN A 249 5.19 40.08 5.38
N GLN A 250 4.09 40.60 4.84
CA GLN A 250 3.14 41.40 5.59
C GLN A 250 2.51 40.56 6.70
N PHE A 251 1.97 39.38 6.36
CA PHE A 251 1.49 38.40 7.35
C PHE A 251 2.53 38.10 8.44
N ASN A 252 3.78 37.80 8.05
CA ASN A 252 4.85 37.46 9.00
C ASN A 252 5.16 38.61 9.96
N THR A 253 5.07 39.87 9.51
CA THR A 253 5.27 41.05 10.36
C THR A 253 4.09 41.35 11.29
N THR A 254 2.87 41.00 10.88
CA THR A 254 1.63 41.29 11.63
C THR A 254 1.42 40.34 12.82
N ILE A 255 1.77 39.06 12.70
CA ILE A 255 1.56 38.08 13.79
C ILE A 255 2.57 38.26 14.95
N ALA A 256 2.24 37.77 16.14
CA ALA A 256 3.10 37.93 17.32
C ALA A 256 4.46 37.20 17.15
N GLU A 257 5.56 37.83 17.54
CA GLU A 257 6.92 37.27 17.38
C GLU A 257 7.08 35.89 18.04
N ALA A 258 6.47 35.70 19.21
CA ALA A 258 6.50 34.43 19.95
C ALA A 258 5.81 33.26 19.21
N ASP A 259 4.96 33.57 18.23
CA ASP A 259 4.23 32.58 17.43
C ASP A 259 4.90 32.32 16.08
N ARG A 260 5.89 33.13 15.68
CA ARG A 260 6.58 33.01 14.39
C ARG A 260 7.56 31.84 14.38
N MET A 261 7.66 31.18 13.23
CA MET A 261 8.74 30.25 12.97
C MET A 261 10.05 31.01 12.73
N LYS A 262 11.10 30.62 13.45
CA LYS A 262 12.44 31.24 13.36
C LYS A 262 13.18 30.87 12.08
N SER A 263 13.04 29.61 11.65
CA SER A 263 13.69 29.14 10.43
C SER A 263 12.95 29.65 9.19
N ILE A 264 13.70 30.19 8.23
CA ILE A 264 13.20 30.54 6.89
C ILE A 264 12.90 29.28 6.08
N CYS A 265 13.60 28.18 6.38
CA CYS A 265 13.51 26.91 5.67
C CYS A 265 12.98 25.79 6.58
N PRO A 266 11.74 25.86 7.08
CA PRO A 266 11.17 24.77 7.85
C PRO A 266 10.89 23.53 7.00
N LYS A 267 10.67 22.39 7.65
CA LYS A 267 10.21 21.18 6.97
C LYS A 267 8.68 21.14 6.97
N VAL A 268 8.09 20.95 5.80
CA VAL A 268 6.65 20.71 5.64
C VAL A 268 6.49 19.28 5.17
N LEU A 269 5.79 18.45 5.96
CA LEU A 269 5.64 17.01 5.72
C LEU A 269 6.99 16.30 5.46
N GLY A 270 8.05 16.72 6.16
CA GLY A 270 9.39 16.14 6.02
C GLY A 270 10.28 16.75 4.92
N ILE A 271 9.72 17.52 3.98
CA ILE A 271 10.45 18.18 2.89
C ILE A 271 10.81 19.61 3.30
N PRO A 272 12.09 20.05 3.19
CA PRO A 272 12.43 21.44 3.47
C PRO A 272 11.79 22.39 2.45
N TRP A 273 11.22 23.48 2.94
CA TRP A 273 10.52 24.51 2.16
C TRP A 273 11.14 25.87 2.44
N ASN A 274 11.67 26.53 1.42
CA ASN A 274 12.08 27.93 1.50
C ASN A 274 10.82 28.81 1.46
N SER A 275 10.46 29.37 2.62
CA SER A 275 9.25 30.18 2.77
C SER A 275 9.32 31.50 2.03
N GLU A 276 10.50 32.09 1.81
CA GLU A 276 10.61 33.39 1.13
C GLU A 276 10.40 33.27 -0.38
N THR A 277 10.96 32.23 -0.99
CA THR A 277 10.86 32.01 -2.45
C THR A 277 9.71 31.09 -2.85
N ASP A 278 9.00 30.52 -1.88
CA ASP A 278 7.97 29.49 -2.05
C ASP A 278 8.43 28.25 -2.86
N LYS A 279 9.58 27.70 -2.48
CA LYS A 279 10.18 26.55 -3.16
C LYS A 279 10.46 25.39 -2.21
N PHE A 280 10.19 24.17 -2.64
CA PHE A 280 10.71 22.98 -1.98
C PHE A 280 12.19 22.78 -2.31
N ILE A 281 12.95 22.32 -1.33
CA ILE A 281 14.36 22.00 -1.45
C ILE A 281 14.49 20.48 -1.49
N ILE A 282 14.83 19.96 -2.67
CA ILE A 282 15.08 18.55 -2.90
C ILE A 282 16.58 18.29 -2.77
N ARG A 283 16.95 17.39 -1.86
CA ARG A 283 18.36 17.05 -1.61
C ARG A 283 18.53 15.57 -1.30
N GLY A 284 19.58 14.96 -1.82
CA GLY A 284 19.89 13.54 -1.59
C GLY A 284 20.71 13.33 -0.32
N SER A 285 20.28 13.80 0.84
CA SER A 285 21.10 13.72 2.06
C SER A 285 21.19 12.29 2.60
N MET A 286 22.23 11.53 2.27
CA MET A 286 22.54 10.26 2.93
C MET A 286 23.39 10.47 4.19
N VAL A 287 23.15 9.68 5.23
CA VAL A 287 23.95 9.69 6.47
C VAL A 287 25.39 9.25 6.15
N ALA A 288 26.38 9.99 6.66
CA ALA A 288 27.80 9.70 6.44
C ALA A 288 28.19 8.28 6.89
N SER A 289 29.13 7.68 6.13
CA SER A 289 29.55 6.28 6.23
C SER A 289 29.91 5.83 7.65
N LYS A 290 29.37 4.68 8.06
CA LYS A 290 29.93 3.85 9.15
C LYS A 290 31.26 3.22 8.67
N GLU A 291 32.17 2.88 9.58
CA GLU A 291 33.44 2.19 9.22
C GLU A 291 33.21 0.85 8.52
N LYS A 292 32.08 0.19 8.78
CA LYS A 292 31.66 -1.07 8.15
C LYS A 292 30.39 -0.84 7.34
N ILE A 293 30.48 -1.07 6.03
CA ILE A 293 29.31 -1.06 5.12
C ILE A 293 28.81 -2.50 5.00
N THR A 294 27.54 -2.72 5.32
CA THR A 294 26.82 -4.00 5.22
C THR A 294 25.55 -3.80 4.41
N LYS A 295 24.86 -4.89 4.03
CA LYS A 295 23.54 -4.80 3.37
C LYS A 295 22.54 -3.99 4.22
N ARG A 296 22.57 -4.15 5.55
CA ARG A 296 21.75 -3.36 6.50
C ARG A 296 22.06 -1.86 6.41
N THR A 297 23.33 -1.47 6.41
CA THR A 297 23.69 -0.05 6.36
C THR A 297 23.31 0.60 5.03
N VAL A 298 23.54 -0.11 3.91
CA VAL A 298 23.13 0.31 2.57
C VAL A 298 21.63 0.60 2.55
N THR A 299 20.84 -0.32 3.10
CA THR A 299 19.39 -0.13 3.09
C THR A 299 18.96 0.99 4.02
N GLN A 300 19.52 1.07 5.22
CA GLN A 300 19.24 2.15 6.16
C GLN A 300 19.52 3.53 5.55
N GLN A 301 20.63 3.68 4.83
CA GLN A 301 21.00 4.91 4.16
C GLN A 301 20.06 5.23 3.00
N LEU A 302 19.68 4.26 2.18
CA LEU A 302 18.71 4.45 1.10
C LEU A 302 17.33 4.85 1.65
N ALA A 303 16.85 4.17 2.68
CA ALA A 303 15.57 4.45 3.33
C ALA A 303 15.53 5.80 4.08
N SER A 304 16.69 6.36 4.43
CA SER A 304 16.77 7.69 5.05
C SER A 304 16.42 8.84 4.10
N ILE A 305 16.39 8.58 2.79
CA ILE A 305 16.01 9.57 1.78
C ILE A 305 14.49 9.61 1.68
N TYR A 306 13.92 10.72 2.13
CA TYR A 306 12.49 10.97 2.05
C TYR A 306 12.13 11.62 0.70
N ASP A 307 11.66 10.81 -0.24
CA ASP A 307 11.19 11.25 -1.57
C ASP A 307 9.80 10.66 -1.91
N PRO A 308 8.73 11.09 -1.21
CA PRO A 308 7.38 10.53 -1.38
C PRO A 308 6.82 10.72 -2.79
N MET A 309 7.19 11.83 -3.44
CA MET A 309 6.74 12.18 -4.79
C MET A 309 7.65 11.60 -5.89
N GLY A 310 8.78 10.99 -5.53
CA GLY A 310 9.72 10.41 -6.48
C GLY A 310 10.42 11.43 -7.39
N PHE A 311 10.72 12.63 -6.88
CA PHE A 311 11.38 13.69 -7.64
C PHE A 311 12.81 13.33 -8.07
N ILE A 312 13.51 12.49 -7.30
CA ILE A 312 14.89 12.10 -7.56
C ILE A 312 15.03 10.63 -7.93
N VAL A 313 13.94 10.00 -8.41
CA VAL A 313 13.94 8.62 -8.90
C VAL A 313 15.13 8.28 -9.82
N PRO A 314 15.49 9.11 -10.84
CA PRO A 314 16.65 8.82 -11.70
C PRO A 314 17.98 8.75 -10.92
N LEU A 315 18.14 9.59 -9.91
CA LEU A 315 19.35 9.62 -9.08
C LEU A 315 19.40 8.47 -8.08
N LEU A 316 18.25 8.00 -7.59
CA LEU A 316 18.16 6.89 -6.63
C LEU A 316 18.24 5.50 -7.28
N LEU A 317 17.99 5.40 -8.58
CA LEU A 317 17.95 4.09 -9.26
C LEU A 317 19.26 3.28 -9.11
N PRO A 318 20.46 3.85 -9.29
CA PRO A 318 21.71 3.10 -9.07
C PRO A 318 21.81 2.50 -7.67
N ALA A 319 21.36 3.22 -6.64
CA ALA A 319 21.33 2.73 -5.27
C ALA A 319 20.35 1.56 -5.08
N LYS A 320 19.18 1.62 -5.72
CA LYS A 320 18.19 0.52 -5.69
C LYS A 320 18.70 -0.72 -6.42
N ILE A 321 19.35 -0.55 -7.58
CA ILE A 321 19.95 -1.66 -8.33
C ILE A 321 21.07 -2.31 -7.53
N PHE A 322 21.93 -1.49 -6.90
CA PHE A 322 23.00 -1.97 -6.02
C PHE A 322 22.43 -2.78 -4.84
N LEU A 323 21.41 -2.26 -4.14
CA LEU A 323 20.77 -3.03 -3.07
C LEU A 323 20.19 -4.36 -3.61
N GLN A 324 19.56 -4.35 -4.79
CA GLN A 324 19.04 -5.56 -5.44
C GLN A 324 20.15 -6.57 -5.77
N SER A 325 21.35 -6.14 -6.16
CA SER A 325 22.46 -7.07 -6.43
C SER A 325 22.95 -7.76 -5.15
N LEU A 326 23.02 -7.04 -4.02
CA LEU A 326 23.34 -7.65 -2.73
C LEU A 326 22.34 -8.75 -2.32
N TRP A 327 21.06 -8.58 -2.68
CA TRP A 327 20.04 -9.61 -2.49
C TRP A 327 20.23 -10.82 -3.40
N LYS A 328 20.67 -10.61 -4.65
CA LYS A 328 20.97 -11.70 -5.60
C LYS A 328 22.20 -12.52 -5.19
N GLU A 329 23.14 -11.88 -4.51
CA GLU A 329 24.33 -12.52 -3.94
C GLU A 329 24.04 -13.23 -2.60
N GLU A 330 22.80 -13.21 -2.11
CA GLU A 330 22.36 -13.86 -0.86
C GLU A 330 23.20 -13.45 0.38
N LEU A 331 23.73 -12.22 0.39
CA LEU A 331 24.53 -11.71 1.51
C LEU A 331 23.68 -11.54 2.77
N ASP A 332 24.20 -11.92 3.94
CA ASP A 332 23.57 -11.65 5.22
C ASP A 332 23.54 -10.15 5.56
N TRP A 333 22.60 -9.75 6.41
CA TRP A 333 22.34 -8.34 6.75
C TRP A 333 23.55 -7.59 7.30
N ASP A 334 24.30 -8.25 8.17
CA ASP A 334 25.38 -7.64 8.96
C ASP A 334 26.78 -8.09 8.48
N THR A 335 26.84 -8.85 7.39
CA THR A 335 28.10 -9.23 6.73
C THR A 335 28.72 -8.00 6.06
N PRO A 336 29.99 -7.67 6.38
CA PRO A 336 30.71 -6.59 5.70
C PRO A 336 30.82 -6.85 4.20
N LEU A 337 30.52 -5.84 3.39
CA LEU A 337 30.70 -5.90 1.94
C LEU A 337 32.19 -6.02 1.58
N THR A 338 32.49 -6.62 0.44
CA THR A 338 33.85 -6.66 -0.10
C THR A 338 34.33 -5.25 -0.46
N ALA A 339 35.65 -5.01 -0.47
CA ALA A 339 36.20 -3.68 -0.77
C ALA A 339 35.66 -3.06 -2.08
N PRO A 340 35.53 -3.80 -3.20
CA PRO A 340 34.94 -3.24 -4.43
C PRO A 340 33.49 -2.78 -4.25
N LEU A 341 32.66 -3.56 -3.54
CA LEU A 341 31.26 -3.20 -3.28
C LEU A 341 31.16 -2.01 -2.31
N GLN A 342 32.07 -1.90 -1.35
CA GLN A 342 32.15 -0.74 -0.46
C GLN A 342 32.46 0.53 -1.26
N ASP A 343 33.44 0.48 -2.16
CA ASP A 343 33.84 1.63 -2.97
C ASP A 343 32.74 2.05 -3.95
N GLN A 344 32.07 1.08 -4.58
CA GLN A 344 30.89 1.33 -5.40
C GLN A 344 29.78 2.01 -4.60
N TRP A 345 29.47 1.53 -3.39
CA TRP A 345 28.46 2.16 -2.54
C TRP A 345 28.85 3.57 -2.11
N ARG A 346 30.12 3.80 -1.73
CA ARG A 346 30.63 5.13 -1.38
C ARG A 346 30.47 6.12 -2.54
N GLN A 347 30.76 5.68 -3.77
CA GLN A 347 30.56 6.50 -4.96
C GLN A 347 29.09 6.86 -5.14
N ILE A 348 28.17 5.88 -5.06
CA ILE A 348 26.73 6.12 -5.17
C ILE A 348 26.24 7.07 -4.07
N SER A 349 26.60 6.83 -2.80
CA SER A 349 26.20 7.68 -1.68
C SER A 349 26.74 9.11 -1.80
N SER A 350 27.98 9.26 -2.27
CA SER A 350 28.59 10.57 -2.51
C SER A 350 27.81 11.32 -3.59
N GLU A 351 27.56 10.69 -4.74
CA GLU A 351 26.82 11.29 -5.84
C GLU A 351 25.45 11.82 -5.37
N ILE A 352 24.70 10.98 -4.67
CA ILE A 352 23.36 11.33 -4.15
C ILE A 352 23.46 12.50 -3.14
N SER A 353 24.45 12.49 -2.25
CA SER A 353 24.69 13.52 -1.22
C SER A 353 25.04 14.89 -1.77
N THR A 354 25.59 14.98 -2.98
CA THR A 354 25.88 16.26 -3.64
C THR A 354 24.66 16.92 -4.27
N PHE A 355 23.56 16.18 -4.46
CA PHE A 355 22.41 16.71 -5.17
C PHE A 355 21.61 17.72 -4.33
N TYR A 356 21.37 18.89 -4.92
CA TYR A 356 20.54 19.95 -4.38
C TYR A 356 19.77 20.61 -5.51
N LYS A 357 18.45 20.75 -5.38
CA LYS A 357 17.62 21.48 -6.32
C LYS A 357 16.44 22.15 -5.62
N GLU A 358 16.15 23.37 -6.00
CA GLU A 358 14.90 24.02 -5.63
C GLU A 358 13.83 23.82 -6.70
N ILE A 359 12.62 23.46 -6.30
CA ILE A 359 11.46 23.35 -7.18
C ILE A 359 10.32 24.22 -6.63
N SER A 360 9.55 24.85 -7.50
CA SER A 360 8.40 25.65 -7.07
C SER A 360 7.38 24.77 -6.34
N ARG A 361 6.93 25.19 -5.15
CA ARG A 361 5.85 24.48 -4.44
C ARG A 361 4.53 24.59 -5.20
N GLN A 362 4.26 25.78 -5.75
CA GLN A 362 3.16 25.97 -6.66
C GLN A 362 3.52 25.42 -8.04
N ILE A 363 2.92 24.29 -8.40
CA ILE A 363 3.21 23.56 -9.64
C ILE A 363 2.63 24.29 -10.85
N ILE A 364 1.42 24.84 -10.76
CA ILE A 364 0.79 25.64 -11.82
C ILE A 364 0.01 26.79 -11.18
N ARG A 365 0.02 27.96 -11.81
CA ARG A 365 -0.88 29.07 -11.44
C ARG A 365 -2.31 28.72 -11.85
N LYS A 366 -3.22 28.50 -10.88
CA LYS A 366 -4.63 28.07 -11.06
C LYS A 366 -5.21 28.44 -12.44
N PRO A 367 -5.10 27.56 -13.45
CA PRO A 367 -5.74 27.78 -14.73
C PRO A 367 -7.17 27.23 -14.66
N ASN A 368 -8.06 27.69 -15.55
CA ASN A 368 -9.42 27.14 -15.64
C ASN A 368 -9.43 25.66 -16.09
N THR A 369 -8.34 25.17 -16.69
CA THR A 369 -8.18 23.78 -17.17
C THR A 369 -6.70 23.37 -17.16
N ALA A 370 -6.38 22.28 -16.46
CA ALA A 370 -5.07 21.62 -16.52
C ALA A 370 -5.20 20.25 -17.18
N ARG A 371 -4.10 19.75 -17.74
CA ARG A 371 -3.98 18.41 -18.31
C ARG A 371 -2.92 17.62 -17.55
N LEU A 372 -3.12 16.31 -17.45
CA LEU A 372 -2.14 15.40 -16.87
C LEU A 372 -1.46 14.64 -18.01
N VAL A 373 -0.13 14.71 -18.08
CA VAL A 373 0.65 13.97 -19.07
C VAL A 373 1.59 13.03 -18.34
N VAL A 374 1.55 11.75 -18.68
CA VAL A 374 2.36 10.73 -18.01
C VAL A 374 3.19 9.99 -19.06
N PHE A 375 4.43 9.71 -18.73
CA PHE A 375 5.38 9.00 -19.56
C PHE A 375 5.82 7.75 -18.86
N THR A 376 6.00 6.68 -19.63
CA THR A 376 6.53 5.42 -19.12
C THR A 376 7.71 4.91 -19.93
N ASP A 377 8.60 4.20 -19.24
CA ASP A 377 9.70 3.47 -19.86
C ASP A 377 9.98 2.17 -19.09
N ALA A 378 10.55 1.19 -19.79
CA ALA A 378 10.97 -0.06 -19.19
C ALA A 378 12.30 -0.56 -19.75
N SER A 379 13.26 -0.77 -18.86
CA SER A 379 14.52 -1.44 -19.16
C SER A 379 14.58 -2.82 -18.47
N GLN A 380 15.65 -3.57 -18.74
CA GLN A 380 15.93 -4.80 -17.99
C GLN A 380 16.20 -4.55 -16.49
N TRP A 381 16.48 -3.30 -16.10
CA TRP A 381 16.87 -2.92 -14.75
C TRP A 381 15.72 -2.35 -13.94
N ALA A 382 14.83 -1.56 -14.57
CA ALA A 382 13.70 -0.92 -13.92
C ALA A 382 12.59 -0.55 -14.91
N MET A 383 11.39 -0.39 -14.38
CA MET A 383 10.27 0.29 -15.02
C MET A 383 10.10 1.64 -14.35
N ALA A 384 9.78 2.67 -15.12
CA ALA A 384 9.56 4.01 -14.60
C ALA A 384 8.32 4.66 -15.18
N ALA A 385 7.74 5.56 -14.40
CA ALA A 385 6.71 6.48 -14.84
C ALA A 385 6.99 7.87 -14.29
N CYS A 386 6.67 8.91 -15.06
CA CYS A 386 6.71 10.29 -14.57
C CYS A 386 5.50 11.08 -15.09
N ALA A 387 4.86 11.79 -14.16
CA ALA A 387 3.64 12.54 -14.40
C ALA A 387 3.90 14.04 -14.31
N TYR A 388 3.33 14.78 -15.25
CA TYR A 388 3.42 16.23 -15.35
C TYR A 388 2.02 16.82 -15.35
N LEU A 389 1.81 17.81 -14.48
CA LEU A 389 0.68 18.71 -14.67
C LEU A 389 1.11 19.76 -15.69
N THR A 390 0.29 20.01 -16.71
CA THR A 390 0.62 20.89 -17.82
C THR A 390 -0.53 21.82 -18.21
N THR A 391 -0.16 23.01 -18.69
CA THR A 391 -0.99 23.99 -19.39
C THR A 391 -0.39 24.25 -20.78
N GLU A 392 -0.96 25.20 -21.52
CA GLU A 392 -0.37 25.63 -22.79
C GLU A 392 0.97 26.36 -22.64
N GLU A 393 1.27 26.87 -21.44
CA GLU A 393 2.45 27.70 -21.17
C GLU A 393 3.53 26.97 -20.37
N GLU A 394 3.13 26.14 -19.39
CA GLU A 394 4.05 25.51 -18.47
C GLU A 394 3.71 24.04 -18.20
N SER A 395 4.74 23.30 -17.85
CA SER A 395 4.67 21.89 -17.47
C SER A 395 5.62 21.65 -16.29
N ASN A 396 5.15 20.89 -15.30
CA ASN A 396 5.91 20.66 -14.08
C ASN A 396 5.69 19.22 -13.61
N LEU A 397 6.80 18.54 -13.29
CA LEU A 397 6.77 17.21 -12.69
C LEU A 397 5.98 17.25 -11.38
N ILE A 398 4.97 16.41 -11.26
CA ILE A 398 4.19 16.26 -10.03
C ILE A 398 4.56 14.98 -9.28
N MET A 399 4.85 13.90 -10.00
CA MET A 399 5.22 12.62 -9.38
C MET A 399 6.04 11.75 -10.33
N GLY A 400 7.10 11.14 -9.81
CA GLY A 400 7.87 10.09 -10.46
C GLY A 400 7.74 8.77 -9.70
N LYS A 401 7.79 7.64 -10.40
CA LYS A 401 7.79 6.30 -9.80
C LYS A 401 8.76 5.40 -10.55
N SER A 402 9.44 4.54 -9.80
CA SER A 402 10.26 3.46 -10.38
C SER A 402 10.01 2.15 -9.63
N LYS A 403 10.04 1.05 -10.37
CA LYS A 403 9.91 -0.30 -9.83
C LYS A 403 10.92 -1.22 -10.49
N LEU A 404 11.70 -1.93 -9.68
CA LEU A 404 12.63 -2.92 -10.18
C LEU A 404 11.91 -4.23 -10.53
N PRO A 405 12.34 -4.96 -11.58
CA PRO A 405 11.83 -6.29 -11.88
C PRO A 405 12.02 -7.25 -10.71
N SER A 406 11.13 -8.23 -10.60
CA SER A 406 11.22 -9.28 -9.60
C SER A 406 12.51 -10.10 -9.78
N ILE A 407 13.24 -10.31 -8.68
CA ILE A 407 14.41 -11.21 -8.67
C ILE A 407 13.97 -12.67 -8.90
N LYS A 408 12.76 -13.03 -8.47
CA LYS A 408 12.25 -14.42 -8.51
C LYS A 408 11.82 -14.87 -9.90
N THR A 409 11.51 -13.94 -10.81
CA THR A 409 10.91 -14.27 -12.10
C THR A 409 11.43 -13.36 -13.19
N ALA A 410 12.16 -13.95 -14.14
CA ALA A 410 12.59 -13.24 -15.33
C ALA A 410 11.37 -12.83 -16.18
N MET A 411 11.25 -11.53 -16.43
CA MET A 411 10.23 -10.99 -17.34
C MET A 411 10.90 -10.58 -18.66
N THR A 412 10.19 -10.77 -19.76
CA THR A 412 10.62 -10.27 -21.06
C THR A 412 10.40 -8.76 -21.14
N ILE A 413 11.19 -8.05 -21.95
CA ILE A 413 11.06 -6.60 -22.13
C ILE A 413 9.61 -6.18 -22.46
N PRO A 414 8.88 -6.83 -23.40
CA PRO A 414 7.48 -6.44 -23.66
C PRO A 414 6.53 -6.59 -22.46
N LYS A 415 6.81 -7.52 -21.53
CA LYS A 415 6.01 -7.66 -20.30
C LYS A 415 6.36 -6.56 -19.29
N LEU A 416 7.62 -6.14 -19.24
CA LEU A 416 8.05 -5.01 -18.43
C LEU A 416 7.45 -3.71 -18.97
N GLU A 417 7.51 -3.48 -20.28
CA GLU A 417 6.85 -2.34 -20.96
C GLU A 417 5.34 -2.32 -20.66
N MET A 418 4.65 -3.46 -20.72
CA MET A 418 3.23 -3.55 -20.38
C MET A 418 2.94 -3.24 -18.91
N ASN A 419 3.81 -3.69 -17.99
CA ASN A 419 3.70 -3.35 -16.57
C ASN A 419 3.97 -1.86 -16.34
N ALA A 420 4.92 -1.27 -17.05
CA ALA A 420 5.24 0.14 -16.99
C ALA A 420 4.05 1.00 -17.48
N ALA A 421 3.41 0.63 -18.59
CA ALA A 421 2.17 1.27 -19.05
C ALA A 421 0.98 1.10 -18.08
N THR A 422 0.96 0.01 -17.28
CA THR A 422 -0.05 -0.13 -16.22
C THR A 422 0.27 0.75 -15.01
N LEU A 423 1.55 0.84 -14.64
CA LEU A 423 2.06 1.74 -13.61
C LEU A 423 1.71 3.20 -13.93
N ASP A 424 1.91 3.58 -15.20
CA ASP A 424 1.58 4.87 -15.78
C ASP A 424 0.12 5.27 -15.56
N LEU A 425 -0.81 4.40 -15.95
CA LEU A 425 -2.24 4.68 -15.83
C LEU A 425 -2.75 4.65 -14.38
N ARG A 426 -2.16 3.81 -13.50
CA ARG A 426 -2.45 3.84 -12.06
C ARG A 426 -2.02 5.16 -11.44
N LEU A 427 -0.81 5.61 -11.77
CA LEU A 427 -0.28 6.89 -11.33
C LEU A 427 -1.18 8.04 -11.79
N ALA A 428 -1.63 8.00 -13.04
CA ALA A 428 -2.57 9.00 -13.57
C ALA A 428 -3.88 9.03 -12.78
N TRP A 429 -4.48 7.87 -12.52
CA TRP A 429 -5.72 7.76 -11.75
C TRP A 429 -5.57 8.27 -10.33
N PHE A 430 -4.48 7.90 -9.65
CA PHE A 430 -4.19 8.39 -8.31
C PHE A 430 -4.11 9.92 -8.29
N ILE A 431 -3.33 10.52 -9.19
CA ILE A 431 -3.17 11.98 -9.25
C ILE A 431 -4.50 12.68 -9.55
N CYS A 432 -5.29 12.17 -10.51
CA CYS A 432 -6.60 12.74 -10.81
C CYS A 432 -7.53 12.72 -9.59
N LYS A 433 -7.54 11.61 -8.84
CA LYS A 433 -8.34 11.47 -7.63
C LYS A 433 -7.91 12.44 -6.53
N GLU A 434 -6.60 12.54 -6.26
CA GLU A 434 -6.07 13.41 -5.20
C GLU A 434 -6.22 14.92 -5.53
N LEU A 435 -6.31 15.27 -6.82
CA LEU A 435 -6.44 16.66 -7.25
C LEU A 435 -7.86 17.09 -7.58
N GLU A 436 -8.85 16.19 -7.54
CA GLU A 436 -10.24 16.45 -7.97
C GLU A 436 -10.88 17.67 -7.31
N SER A 437 -10.55 17.94 -6.03
CA SER A 437 -11.07 19.09 -5.28
C SER A 437 -10.37 20.43 -5.57
N ILE A 438 -9.20 20.39 -6.22
CA ILE A 438 -8.33 21.57 -6.40
C ILE A 438 -8.24 21.96 -7.88
N TYR A 439 -8.10 20.97 -8.76
CA TYR A 439 -7.92 21.17 -10.20
C TYR A 439 -8.93 20.33 -10.97
N ARG A 440 -9.54 20.97 -11.97
CA ARG A 440 -10.32 20.26 -12.97
C ARG A 440 -9.38 19.73 -14.06
N ILE A 441 -9.03 18.45 -13.97
CA ILE A 441 -8.27 17.73 -14.98
C ILE A 441 -9.28 17.08 -15.95
N ASN A 442 -9.35 17.57 -17.18
CA ASN A 442 -10.29 17.03 -18.18
C ASN A 442 -9.67 15.93 -19.06
N GLU A 443 -8.34 15.86 -19.08
CA GLU A 443 -7.63 14.94 -19.96
C GLU A 443 -6.35 14.39 -19.34
N VAL A 444 -6.09 13.13 -19.67
CA VAL A 444 -4.86 12.39 -19.35
C VAL A 444 -4.24 11.92 -20.66
N ILE A 445 -2.94 12.15 -20.86
CA ILE A 445 -2.20 11.65 -22.03
C ILE A 445 -1.05 10.77 -21.55
N CYS A 446 -1.07 9.50 -21.92
CA CYS A 446 -0.08 8.49 -21.58
C CYS A 446 0.85 8.24 -22.77
N TYR A 447 2.16 8.46 -22.60
CA TYR A 447 3.17 8.26 -23.63
C TYR A 447 4.07 7.07 -23.30
N THR A 448 4.34 6.24 -24.30
CA THR A 448 5.32 5.14 -24.25
C THR A 448 6.11 5.09 -25.55
N ASP A 449 7.35 4.63 -25.51
CA ASP A 449 8.16 4.34 -26.70
C ASP A 449 8.01 2.89 -27.19
N SER A 450 7.15 2.09 -26.54
CA SER A 450 6.86 0.72 -26.98
C SER A 450 5.68 0.67 -27.97
N ASP A 451 6.03 0.51 -29.25
CA ASP A 451 5.05 0.22 -30.32
C ASP A 451 4.24 -1.05 -30.04
N LYS A 452 4.85 -2.05 -29.38
CA LYS A 452 4.16 -3.30 -29.02
C LYS A 452 3.06 -3.06 -28.01
N VAL A 453 3.33 -2.27 -26.97
CA VAL A 453 2.31 -1.91 -25.97
C VAL A 453 1.20 -1.06 -26.59
N LEU A 454 1.55 -0.08 -27.43
CA LEU A 454 0.54 0.72 -28.13
C LEU A 454 -0.33 -0.12 -29.05
N ALA A 455 0.25 -1.09 -29.76
CA ALA A 455 -0.51 -2.03 -30.59
C ALA A 455 -1.49 -2.85 -29.73
N TRP A 456 -1.08 -3.33 -28.55
CA TRP A 456 -1.96 -4.06 -27.63
C TRP A 456 -3.07 -3.20 -27.01
N ILE A 457 -2.80 -1.93 -26.74
CA ILE A 457 -3.80 -0.96 -26.24
C ILE A 457 -4.86 -0.68 -27.31
N LYS A 458 -4.43 -0.50 -28.57
CA LYS A 458 -5.30 -0.29 -29.74
C LYS A 458 -6.10 -1.53 -30.12
N ALA A 459 -5.43 -2.69 -30.13
CA ALA A 459 -5.96 -3.96 -30.59
C ALA A 459 -5.57 -5.05 -29.59
N PRO A 460 -6.47 -5.39 -28.65
CA PRO A 460 -6.18 -6.33 -27.58
C PRO A 460 -5.79 -7.71 -28.13
N PRO A 461 -4.62 -8.26 -27.75
CA PRO A 461 -4.20 -9.58 -28.18
C PRO A 461 -5.05 -10.68 -27.51
N THR A 462 -5.05 -11.87 -28.11
CA THR A 462 -5.60 -13.05 -27.45
C THR A 462 -4.68 -13.52 -26.32
N ARG A 463 -5.25 -14.26 -25.37
CA ARG A 463 -4.48 -14.85 -24.25
C ARG A 463 -3.40 -15.81 -24.75
N GLN A 464 -3.64 -16.47 -25.89
CA GLN A 464 -2.69 -17.37 -26.53
C GLN A 464 -1.48 -16.62 -27.11
N SER A 465 -1.67 -15.42 -27.66
CA SER A 465 -0.58 -14.69 -28.32
C SER A 465 0.28 -13.85 -27.37
N ALA A 466 -0.32 -13.20 -26.37
CA ALA A 466 0.42 -12.32 -25.44
C ALA A 466 0.56 -12.87 -24.01
N GLY A 467 -0.15 -13.96 -23.69
CA GLY A 467 -0.14 -14.57 -22.37
C GLY A 467 -1.00 -13.85 -21.33
N VAL A 468 -1.10 -14.47 -20.15
CA VAL A 468 -2.01 -14.07 -19.07
C VAL A 468 -1.71 -12.68 -18.51
N LEU A 469 -0.42 -12.36 -18.33
CA LEU A 469 0.01 -11.10 -17.72
C LEU A 469 -0.48 -9.91 -18.55
N VAL A 470 -0.20 -9.92 -19.85
CA VAL A 470 -0.58 -8.82 -20.76
C VAL A 470 -2.10 -8.68 -20.80
N THR A 471 -2.84 -9.79 -20.94
CA THR A 471 -4.31 -9.71 -20.97
C THR A 471 -4.91 -9.17 -19.67
N ASN A 472 -4.35 -9.54 -18.52
CA ASN A 472 -4.84 -9.07 -17.22
C ASN A 472 -4.53 -7.58 -17.01
N ARG A 473 -3.32 -7.13 -17.42
CA ARG A 473 -2.91 -5.71 -17.36
C ARG A 473 -3.77 -4.83 -18.28
N LEU A 474 -4.10 -5.29 -19.48
CA LEU A 474 -5.02 -4.58 -20.37
C LEU A 474 -6.44 -4.48 -19.80
N ALA A 475 -6.95 -5.57 -19.20
CA ALA A 475 -8.25 -5.55 -18.54
C ALA A 475 -8.29 -4.56 -17.37
N GLU A 476 -7.19 -4.49 -16.60
CA GLU A 476 -7.01 -3.51 -15.55
C GLU A 476 -6.98 -2.08 -16.08
N MET A 477 -6.17 -1.81 -17.11
CA MET A 477 -6.10 -0.48 -17.72
C MET A 477 -7.46 -0.02 -18.26
N ARG A 478 -8.26 -0.92 -18.83
CA ARG A 478 -9.63 -0.61 -19.26
C ARG A 478 -10.54 -0.21 -18.11
N ARG A 479 -10.43 -0.88 -16.96
CA ARG A 479 -11.20 -0.52 -15.75
C ARG A 479 -10.84 0.89 -15.29
N ILE A 480 -9.54 1.18 -15.14
CA ILE A 480 -9.07 2.51 -14.73
C ILE A 480 -9.53 3.58 -15.74
N ASN A 481 -9.40 3.32 -17.04
CA ASN A 481 -9.87 4.23 -18.08
C ASN A 481 -11.39 4.46 -18.04
N LYS A 482 -12.18 3.44 -17.68
CA LYS A 482 -13.63 3.58 -17.48
C LYS A 482 -13.93 4.46 -16.27
N ASP A 483 -13.21 4.28 -15.18
CA ASP A 483 -13.39 5.07 -13.97
C ASP A 483 -13.03 6.55 -14.21
N LEU A 484 -11.92 6.81 -14.92
CA LEU A 484 -11.55 8.15 -15.37
C LEU A 484 -12.62 8.78 -16.29
N LYS A 485 -13.18 8.01 -17.24
CA LYS A 485 -14.29 8.47 -18.08
C LYS A 485 -15.53 8.84 -17.25
N ASN A 486 -15.85 8.07 -16.20
CA ASN A 486 -16.97 8.38 -15.31
C ASN A 486 -16.76 9.70 -14.54
N GLN A 487 -15.50 10.11 -14.33
CA GLN A 487 -15.11 11.41 -13.77
C GLN A 487 -15.01 12.53 -14.84
N ASN A 488 -15.49 12.29 -16.06
CA ASN A 488 -15.35 13.20 -17.21
C ASN A 488 -13.89 13.48 -17.63
N VAL A 489 -12.98 12.53 -17.36
CA VAL A 489 -11.57 12.61 -17.78
C VAL A 489 -11.36 11.73 -19.02
N THR A 490 -10.89 12.33 -20.10
CA THR A 490 -10.58 11.58 -21.34
C THR A 490 -9.13 11.12 -21.33
N CYS A 491 -8.88 9.83 -21.54
CA CYS A 491 -7.52 9.29 -21.62
C CYS A 491 -7.10 9.03 -23.06
N PHE A 492 -5.89 9.48 -23.39
CA PHE A 492 -5.22 9.29 -24.66
C PHE A 492 -3.92 8.52 -24.47
N PHE A 493 -3.52 7.78 -25.51
CA PHE A 493 -2.27 7.02 -25.55
C PHE A 493 -1.48 7.42 -26.80
N GLY A 494 -0.18 7.67 -26.66
CA GLY A 494 0.67 8.13 -27.74
C GLY A 494 2.05 7.47 -27.74
N HIS A 495 2.68 7.46 -28.92
CA HIS A 495 4.09 7.11 -29.04
C HIS A 495 4.97 8.34 -28.74
N VAL A 496 6.07 8.13 -28.02
CA VAL A 496 7.15 9.11 -27.86
C VAL A 496 8.47 8.48 -28.27
N THR A 497 9.39 9.27 -28.83
CA THR A 497 10.74 8.76 -29.12
C THR A 497 11.54 8.61 -27.83
N THR A 498 12.44 7.63 -27.74
CA THR A 498 13.26 7.41 -26.53
C THR A 498 14.05 8.67 -26.12
N SER A 499 14.53 9.47 -27.08
CA SER A 499 15.23 10.75 -26.80
C SER A 499 14.36 11.81 -26.14
N GLU A 500 13.06 11.80 -26.42
CA GLU A 500 12.08 12.73 -25.86
C GLU A 500 11.29 12.13 -24.70
N ASN A 501 11.60 10.88 -24.30
CA ASN A 501 10.92 10.20 -23.21
C ASN A 501 11.61 10.53 -21.87
N PRO A 502 11.05 11.42 -21.02
CA PRO A 502 11.65 11.72 -19.74
C PRO A 502 11.66 10.52 -18.79
N ALA A 503 10.81 9.49 -19.00
CA ALA A 503 10.80 8.30 -18.14
C ALA A 503 12.03 7.40 -18.33
N ASP A 504 12.76 7.51 -19.45
CA ASP A 504 13.95 6.72 -19.75
C ASP A 504 15.02 6.88 -18.65
N CYS A 505 15.23 8.11 -18.18
CA CYS A 505 16.18 8.37 -17.10
C CYS A 505 15.76 7.74 -15.76
N GLY A 506 14.46 7.52 -15.54
CA GLY A 506 13.94 6.82 -14.37
C GLY A 506 14.15 5.30 -14.42
N SER A 507 14.38 4.72 -15.60
CA SER A 507 14.63 3.29 -15.81
C SER A 507 16.12 2.94 -15.99
N ARG A 508 16.96 3.94 -16.28
CA ARG A 508 18.41 3.81 -16.53
C ARG A 508 19.30 4.52 -15.51
N GLY A 509 18.79 5.56 -14.86
CA GLY A 509 19.47 6.34 -13.84
C GLY A 509 20.27 7.52 -14.40
N LEU A 510 20.57 8.49 -13.53
CA LEU A 510 21.37 9.67 -13.85
C LEU A 510 22.34 10.02 -12.72
N THR A 511 23.43 10.70 -13.07
CA THR A 511 24.29 11.41 -12.12
C THR A 511 23.57 12.64 -11.56
N ALA A 512 24.05 13.15 -10.43
CA ALA A 512 23.51 14.36 -9.81
C ALA A 512 23.64 15.55 -10.76
N GLU A 513 24.80 15.69 -11.42
CA GLU A 513 25.05 16.74 -12.42
C GLU A 513 24.08 16.63 -13.61
N ALA A 514 23.94 15.44 -14.20
CA ALA A 514 23.07 15.25 -15.35
C ALA A 514 21.59 15.52 -15.01
N LEU A 515 21.16 15.16 -13.79
CA LEU A 515 19.79 15.40 -13.34
C LEU A 515 19.48 16.89 -13.16
N GLN A 516 20.45 17.76 -12.85
CA GLN A 516 20.18 19.16 -12.47
C GLN A 516 19.32 19.92 -13.48
N ASN A 517 19.65 19.81 -14.77
CA ASN A 517 18.97 20.54 -15.86
C ASN A 517 18.29 19.58 -16.85
N HIS A 518 18.02 18.34 -16.44
CA HIS A 518 17.40 17.34 -17.29
C HIS A 518 15.93 17.67 -17.62
N GLN A 519 15.45 17.16 -18.76
CA GLN A 519 14.03 17.26 -19.15
C GLN A 519 13.07 16.60 -18.13
N TRP A 520 13.56 15.77 -17.21
CA TRP A 520 12.80 15.14 -16.12
C TRP A 520 11.96 16.13 -15.30
N TRP A 521 12.41 17.37 -15.13
CA TRP A 521 11.72 18.34 -14.27
C TRP A 521 10.52 19.02 -14.94
N LYS A 522 10.55 19.13 -16.27
CA LYS A 522 9.59 19.91 -17.06
C LYS A 522 8.90 19.11 -18.15
N GLY A 523 9.40 17.92 -18.48
CA GLY A 523 8.99 17.17 -19.65
C GLY A 523 9.40 17.85 -20.96
N PRO A 524 9.16 17.19 -22.10
CA PRO A 524 9.44 17.76 -23.41
C PRO A 524 8.39 18.82 -23.78
N HIS A 525 8.79 19.87 -24.49
CA HIS A 525 7.94 21.04 -24.77
C HIS A 525 6.65 20.72 -25.54
N PHE A 526 6.62 19.64 -26.34
CA PHE A 526 5.44 19.30 -27.15
C PHE A 526 4.21 18.94 -26.30
N ILE A 527 4.37 18.60 -25.01
CA ILE A 527 3.24 18.23 -24.14
C ILE A 527 2.33 19.40 -23.79
N ASN A 528 2.83 20.63 -23.91
CA ASN A 528 2.03 21.83 -23.68
C ASN A 528 0.98 22.02 -24.79
N LYS A 529 1.29 21.53 -25.99
CA LYS A 529 0.44 21.59 -27.19
C LYS A 529 0.47 20.23 -27.90
N PRO A 530 -0.18 19.21 -27.32
CA PRO A 530 -0.10 17.85 -27.83
C PRO A 530 -0.77 17.73 -29.20
N ASP A 531 -0.16 16.94 -30.09
CA ASP A 531 -0.71 16.62 -31.40
C ASP A 531 -1.69 15.44 -31.27
N TYR A 532 -2.98 15.77 -31.09
CA TYR A 532 -4.04 14.78 -30.92
C TYR A 532 -4.22 13.84 -32.13
N THR A 533 -3.72 14.21 -33.32
CA THR A 533 -3.80 13.34 -34.50
C THR A 533 -2.94 12.08 -34.37
N LYS A 534 -1.92 12.12 -33.50
CA LYS A 534 -1.02 11.00 -33.20
C LYS A 534 -1.45 10.18 -32.00
N LEU A 535 -2.54 10.57 -31.34
CA LEU A 535 -3.03 9.92 -30.14
C LEU A 535 -4.12 8.90 -30.47
N THR A 536 -4.28 7.91 -29.58
CA THR A 536 -5.33 6.90 -29.66
C THR A 536 -6.03 6.76 -28.31
N THR A 537 -7.13 6.01 -28.28
CA THR A 537 -7.84 5.66 -27.04
C THR A 537 -7.81 4.16 -26.85
N ILE A 538 -7.93 3.68 -25.61
CA ILE A 538 -8.04 2.24 -25.34
C ILE A 538 -9.28 1.67 -26.04
N ALA A 539 -9.15 0.50 -26.68
CA ALA A 539 -10.29 -0.14 -27.34
C ALA A 539 -11.36 -0.56 -26.31
N GLU A 540 -12.62 -0.18 -26.57
CA GLU A 540 -13.78 -0.59 -25.79
C GLU A 540 -14.21 -2.02 -26.14
N GLU A 541 -14.61 -2.80 -25.14
CA GLU A 541 -15.16 -4.14 -25.34
C GLU A 541 -16.51 -4.03 -26.08
N GLY A 542 -16.54 -4.49 -27.34
CA GLY A 542 -17.73 -4.46 -28.19
C GLY A 542 -17.51 -3.95 -29.63
N LYS A 543 -16.34 -3.36 -29.94
CA LYS A 543 -15.98 -2.95 -31.32
C LYS A 543 -15.09 -3.95 -32.07
N THR A 544 -14.88 -5.15 -31.53
CA THR A 544 -14.11 -6.21 -32.21
C THR A 544 -15.04 -7.16 -32.97
N THR A 545 -15.87 -6.64 -33.87
CA THR A 545 -16.69 -7.47 -34.76
C THR A 545 -16.75 -6.84 -36.15
N SER A 546 -15.73 -7.14 -36.97
CA SER A 546 -15.86 -7.04 -38.43
C SER A 546 -14.78 -7.83 -39.17
N ALA A 547 -13.56 -7.97 -38.63
CA ALA A 547 -12.44 -8.52 -39.41
C ALA A 547 -12.14 -10.04 -39.21
N LEU A 548 -12.80 -10.75 -38.29
CA LEU A 548 -12.45 -12.15 -37.96
C LEU A 548 -13.60 -13.16 -38.06
N VAL A 549 -14.78 -12.76 -38.57
CA VAL A 549 -15.96 -13.67 -38.64
C VAL A 549 -16.02 -14.50 -39.94
N GLU A 550 -15.12 -14.32 -40.91
CA GLU A 550 -15.20 -15.06 -42.17
C GLU A 550 -14.51 -16.43 -42.22
N LEU A 551 -13.84 -16.88 -41.16
CA LEU A 551 -13.05 -18.14 -41.21
C LEU A 551 -13.29 -19.05 -39.99
N SER A 552 -14.53 -19.44 -39.72
CA SER A 552 -14.86 -20.75 -39.10
C SER A 552 -16.37 -20.95 -39.01
N ARG A 553 -17.02 -21.42 -40.10
CA ARG A 553 -18.33 -22.07 -39.99
C ARG A 553 -18.10 -23.51 -39.52
N GLU A 554 -18.21 -23.75 -38.22
CA GLU A 554 -18.47 -25.11 -37.71
C GLU A 554 -19.98 -25.36 -37.62
N SER A 555 -20.40 -26.53 -38.09
CA SER A 555 -21.80 -26.98 -38.19
C SER A 555 -22.51 -27.05 -36.82
N PRO A 556 -23.81 -26.69 -36.73
CA PRO A 556 -24.64 -26.80 -35.53
C PRO A 556 -24.69 -28.19 -34.88
N GLU A 557 -24.32 -29.25 -35.60
CA GLU A 557 -24.27 -30.62 -35.05
C GLU A 557 -23.10 -30.84 -34.07
N SER A 558 -21.97 -30.13 -34.24
CA SER A 558 -20.82 -30.17 -33.32
C SER A 558 -21.19 -29.65 -31.92
N MET A 559 -22.06 -28.64 -31.85
CA MET A 559 -22.51 -28.04 -30.59
C MET A 559 -23.47 -28.95 -29.81
N ARG A 560 -24.31 -29.75 -30.50
CA ARG A 560 -25.24 -30.69 -29.86
C ARG A 560 -24.54 -31.88 -29.19
N LEU A 561 -23.42 -32.35 -29.75
CA LEU A 561 -22.63 -33.42 -29.14
C LEU A 561 -21.94 -32.97 -27.85
N ARG A 562 -21.45 -31.73 -27.76
CA ARG A 562 -20.77 -31.22 -26.54
C ARG A 562 -21.72 -31.00 -25.36
N VAL A 563 -22.95 -30.54 -25.60
CA VAL A 563 -23.95 -30.35 -24.54
C VAL A 563 -24.48 -31.69 -24.01
N THR A 564 -24.53 -32.72 -24.88
CA THR A 564 -24.96 -34.07 -24.48
C THR A 564 -23.87 -34.78 -23.67
N LEU A 565 -22.59 -34.61 -24.03
CA LEU A 565 -21.45 -35.16 -23.27
C LEU A 565 -21.38 -34.56 -21.86
N TYR A 566 -21.65 -33.26 -21.71
CA TYR A 566 -21.65 -32.58 -20.40
C TYR A 566 -22.80 -33.03 -19.48
N ARG A 567 -23.95 -33.42 -20.06
CA ARG A 567 -25.10 -33.94 -19.29
C ARG A 567 -24.94 -35.40 -18.87
N GLU A 568 -24.22 -36.22 -19.65
CA GLU A 568 -23.98 -37.63 -19.32
C GLU A 568 -22.81 -37.80 -18.33
N ILE A 569 -21.75 -36.98 -18.43
CA ILE A 569 -20.59 -37.06 -17.52
C ILE A 569 -20.90 -36.49 -16.11
N ALA A 570 -21.87 -35.58 -15.98
CA ALA A 570 -22.19 -34.95 -14.70
C ALA A 570 -23.18 -35.74 -13.80
N LYS A 571 -23.74 -36.88 -14.26
CA LYS A 571 -24.70 -37.69 -13.51
C LYS A 571 -24.14 -38.59 -12.38
N PRO A 572 -22.85 -38.97 -12.29
CA PRO A 572 -22.38 -39.83 -11.19
C PRO A 572 -22.03 -39.10 -9.88
N PHE A 573 -21.89 -37.76 -9.87
CA PHE A 573 -21.22 -37.06 -8.77
C PHE A 573 -22.13 -36.41 -7.71
N TYR A 574 -23.46 -36.65 -7.75
CA TYR A 574 -24.36 -36.22 -6.67
C TYR A 574 -25.14 -37.41 -6.07
N ARG A 575 -24.56 -38.02 -5.03
CA ARG A 575 -25.24 -39.00 -4.18
C ARG A 575 -25.74 -38.28 -2.92
N ARG A 576 -27.03 -37.93 -2.88
CA ARG A 576 -27.72 -37.35 -1.71
C ARG A 576 -27.92 -38.46 -0.67
N LYS A 577 -27.41 -38.27 0.55
CA LYS A 577 -27.61 -39.19 1.68
C LYS A 577 -29.09 -39.11 2.11
N LYS A 578 -29.80 -40.24 2.05
CA LYS A 578 -31.15 -40.43 2.58
C LYS A 578 -31.11 -40.31 4.11
N GLY A 579 -31.91 -39.41 4.67
CA GLY A 579 -32.38 -39.43 6.06
C GLY A 579 -33.90 -39.49 6.05
N SER A 580 -34.42 -40.66 6.45
CA SER A 580 -35.78 -40.99 6.94
C SER A 580 -37.02 -40.34 6.33
N HIS A 581 -37.81 -41.20 5.68
CA HIS A 581 -39.24 -41.05 5.41
C HIS A 581 -40.08 -40.87 6.69
N SER A 582 -41.16 -40.08 6.57
CA SER A 582 -42.50 -40.57 6.84
C SER A 582 -43.55 -39.80 6.02
N LYS A 583 -44.32 -40.54 5.20
CA LYS A 583 -45.75 -40.35 4.83
C LYS A 583 -46.15 -39.04 4.12
N ASP A 584 -47.10 -38.96 3.19
CA ASP A 584 -47.90 -39.91 2.43
C ASP A 584 -48.55 -39.10 1.28
N HIS A 585 -48.78 -39.77 0.15
CA HIS A 585 -49.96 -39.63 -0.74
C HIS A 585 -50.12 -38.46 -1.74
N SER A 586 -49.89 -38.83 -3.02
CA SER A 586 -50.79 -38.75 -4.21
C SER A 586 -51.43 -37.42 -4.67
N GLY A 587 -51.30 -37.16 -5.98
CA GLY A 587 -52.22 -36.33 -6.78
C GLY A 587 -51.51 -35.52 -7.87
N THR A 588 -51.29 -36.08 -9.07
CA THR A 588 -52.05 -35.85 -10.32
C THR A 588 -51.82 -34.51 -11.05
N GLU A 589 -51.16 -34.65 -12.20
CA GLU A 589 -51.30 -33.95 -13.49
C GLU A 589 -52.28 -32.75 -13.60
N SER A 590 -51.86 -31.67 -14.27
CA SER A 590 -52.26 -31.41 -15.66
C SER A 590 -51.85 -30.01 -16.17
N ASN A 591 -51.33 -30.02 -17.40
CA ASN A 591 -51.51 -29.10 -18.54
C ASN A 591 -51.95 -27.65 -18.31
N LEU A 592 -51.32 -26.72 -19.05
CA LEU A 592 -51.94 -26.13 -20.26
C LEU A 592 -50.93 -25.30 -21.09
N LYS A 593 -50.91 -25.65 -22.38
CA LYS A 593 -50.28 -24.95 -23.51
C LYS A 593 -51.27 -23.94 -24.12
N GLY A 594 -50.70 -22.97 -24.82
CA GLY A 594 -51.30 -22.32 -26.01
C GLY A 594 -51.82 -20.91 -25.74
N ALA A 595 -51.78 -19.96 -26.66
CA ALA A 595 -51.17 -19.85 -27.98
C ALA A 595 -51.34 -18.37 -28.41
N GLU A 596 -50.37 -17.87 -29.19
CA GLU A 596 -50.42 -16.84 -30.23
C GLU A 596 -51.59 -15.85 -30.34
N HIS A 597 -51.27 -14.54 -30.45
CA HIS A 597 -51.57 -13.64 -31.59
C HIS A 597 -51.10 -12.20 -31.25
N HIS A 598 -50.17 -11.64 -32.04
CA HIS A 598 -50.40 -10.63 -33.09
C HIS A 598 -50.96 -9.28 -32.62
N GLY A 599 -50.19 -8.21 -32.81
CA GLY A 599 -50.62 -6.83 -32.63
C GLY A 599 -49.48 -5.85 -32.85
N SER A 600 -49.48 -5.21 -34.01
CA SER A 600 -48.52 -4.21 -34.48
C SER A 600 -48.97 -2.79 -34.14
N ARG A 601 -47.99 -1.88 -34.10
CA ARG A 601 -48.04 -0.42 -34.36
C ARG A 601 -48.51 0.59 -33.29
N ASP A 602 -47.60 1.56 -33.14
CA ASP A 602 -47.75 3.02 -33.02
C ASP A 602 -48.37 3.62 -31.75
N ALA A 603 -47.49 4.17 -30.91
CA ALA A 603 -47.50 5.56 -30.42
C ALA A 603 -46.13 5.92 -29.83
#